data_AF-A0A7K0PBL1-F1
#
_entry.id   AF-A0A7K0PBL1-F1
#
_cell.length_a   1.000
_cell.length_b   1.000
_cell.length_c   1.000
_cell.angle_alpha   90.00
_cell.angle_beta   90.00
_cell.angle_gamma   90.00
#
_symmetry.space_group_name_H-M   'P 1'
#
loop_
_entity.id
_entity.type
_entity.pdbx_description
1 polymer ?
#
loop_
_entity_poly.entity_id
_entity_poly.type
_entity_poly.pdbx_seq_one_letter_code
_entity_poly.pdbx_strand_id
1 'polypeptide(L)'
;MILRIDRWLAELPPPSDPDLAQAKIVQELMGGKFGEMSTFLNYTFQSFNFRERQKARPFFDLISNIAAEEFGHIELVAATINSMLTDDKSIKDEVDVQTSPLLGLANVPGNPHH
;
A
#
# COMPACT_ATOMS: atom_id res chain seq x y z
N MET A 1 -9.55 -8.79 -15.96
CA MET A 1 -8.18 -8.49 -16.39
C MET A 1 -7.78 -7.18 -15.72
N ILE A 2 -6.56 -7.09 -15.20
CA ILE A 2 -6.05 -5.88 -14.56
C ILE A 2 -5.02 -5.27 -15.53
N LEU A 3 -5.13 -3.96 -15.76
CA LEU A 3 -4.13 -3.17 -16.46
C LEU A 3 -3.46 -2.27 -15.42
N ARG A 4 -2.14 -2.13 -15.49
CA ARG A 4 -1.38 -1.24 -14.61
C ARG A 4 -0.89 -0.04 -15.39
N ILE A 5 -1.09 1.14 -14.84
CA ILE A 5 -0.52 2.40 -15.33
C ILE A 5 0.62 2.74 -14.39
N ASP A 6 1.82 3.03 -14.92
CA ASP A 6 2.99 3.38 -14.12
C ASP A 6 2.91 4.85 -13.67
N ARG A 7 1.96 5.13 -12.78
CA ARG A 7 1.70 6.45 -12.18
C ARG A 7 0.90 6.27 -10.90
N TRP A 8 1.27 7.02 -9.85
CA TRP A 8 0.48 7.09 -8.63
C TRP A 8 -0.86 7.80 -8.83
N LEU A 9 -1.83 7.45 -7.99
CA LEU A 9 -3.18 8.03 -8.01
C LEU A 9 -3.15 9.55 -7.72
N ALA A 10 -2.21 9.99 -6.89
CA ALA A 10 -1.98 11.39 -6.55
C ALA A 10 -0.49 11.71 -6.50
N GLU A 11 -0.14 12.98 -6.70
CA GLU A 11 1.23 13.47 -6.50
C GLU A 11 1.55 13.50 -5.00
N LEU A 12 2.71 12.95 -4.65
CA LEU A 12 3.26 13.03 -3.30
C LEU A 12 4.27 14.19 -3.23
N PRO A 13 4.38 14.87 -2.08
CA PRO A 13 5.45 15.83 -1.88
C PRO A 13 6.82 15.15 -1.99
N PRO A 14 7.90 15.91 -2.25
CA PRO A 14 9.25 15.35 -2.26
C PRO A 14 9.56 14.69 -0.90
N PRO A 15 10.40 13.63 -0.88
CA PRO A 15 10.78 12.97 0.36
C PRO A 15 11.35 13.95 1.38
N SER A 16 10.88 13.84 2.63
CA SER A 16 11.48 14.49 3.78
C SER A 16 12.65 13.67 4.32
N ASP A 17 13.35 14.20 5.32
CA ASP A 17 14.30 13.39 6.09
C ASP A 17 13.65 12.09 6.59
N PRO A 18 14.37 10.95 6.60
CA PRO A 18 13.80 9.67 7.01
C PRO A 18 13.21 9.70 8.41
N ASP A 19 11.98 9.20 8.56
CA ASP A 19 11.27 9.10 9.83
C ASP A 19 10.66 7.70 10.00
N LEU A 20 11.42 6.84 10.69
CA LEU A 20 11.03 5.46 11.00
C LEU A 20 9.76 5.38 11.87
N ALA A 21 9.57 6.34 12.78
CA ALA A 21 8.45 6.31 13.72
C ALA A 21 7.13 6.59 12.97
N GLN A 22 7.15 7.57 12.07
CA GLN A 22 5.99 7.86 11.23
C GLN A 22 5.72 6.77 10.20
N ALA A 23 6.76 6.21 9.57
CA ALA A 23 6.62 5.09 8.65
C ALA A 23 5.91 3.89 9.32
N LYS A 24 6.24 3.60 10.59
CA LYS A 24 5.57 2.55 11.37
C LYS A 24 4.09 2.85 11.64
N ILE A 25 3.72 4.12 11.84
CA ILE A 25 2.32 4.52 12.02
C ILE A 25 1.55 4.37 10.70
N VAL A 26 2.14 4.82 9.58
CA VAL A 26 1.53 4.71 8.25
C VAL A 26 1.40 3.25 7.80
N GLN A 27 2.26 2.34 8.29
CA GLN A 27 2.11 0.91 8.05
C GLN A 27 0.77 0.34 8.55
N GLU A 28 0.16 0.91 9.60
CA GLU A 28 -1.18 0.51 10.03
C GLU A 28 -2.24 0.87 8.98
N LEU A 29 -2.05 1.97 8.24
CA LEU A 29 -2.91 2.33 7.10
C LEU A 29 -2.70 1.38 5.92
N MET A 30 -1.55 0.72 5.79
CA MET A 30 -1.32 -0.27 4.72
C MET A 30 -1.87 -1.65 5.09
N GLY A 31 -1.28 -2.27 6.12
CA GLY A 31 -1.50 -3.68 6.49
C GLY A 31 -2.32 -3.88 7.76
N GLY A 32 -2.76 -2.81 8.41
CA GLY A 32 -3.59 -2.88 9.60
C GLY A 32 -4.97 -3.48 9.33
N LYS A 33 -5.69 -3.78 10.42
CA LYS A 33 -7.04 -4.40 10.35
C LYS A 33 -8.04 -3.57 9.54
N PHE A 34 -7.85 -2.26 9.52
CA PHE A 34 -8.66 -1.31 8.77
C PHE A 34 -7.84 -0.55 7.71
N GLY A 35 -6.69 -1.11 7.33
CA GLY A 35 -5.83 -0.53 6.29
C GLY A 35 -6.29 -0.87 4.88
N GLU A 36 -5.61 -0.29 3.90
CA GLU A 36 -5.95 -0.36 2.48
C GLU A 36 -5.85 -1.79 1.92
N MET A 37 -4.98 -2.65 2.48
CA MET A 37 -4.97 -4.06 2.10
C MET A 37 -6.28 -4.77 2.47
N SER A 38 -6.91 -4.37 3.58
CA SER A 38 -8.18 -4.93 4.02
C SER A 38 -9.33 -4.46 3.11
N THR A 39 -9.41 -3.17 2.78
CA THR A 39 -10.42 -2.63 1.84
C THR A 39 -10.25 -3.26 0.45
N PHE A 40 -9.02 -3.28 -0.07
CA PHE A 40 -8.66 -3.88 -1.36
C PHE A 40 -9.12 -5.34 -1.45
N LEU A 41 -8.73 -6.19 -0.49
CA LEU A 41 -9.07 -7.61 -0.54
C LEU A 41 -10.57 -7.83 -0.29
N ASN A 42 -11.20 -7.07 0.60
CA ASN A 42 -12.63 -7.19 0.85
C ASN A 42 -13.45 -6.93 -0.42
N TYR A 43 -13.24 -5.80 -1.10
CA TYR A 43 -13.99 -5.46 -2.29
C TYR A 43 -13.60 -6.35 -3.48
N THR A 44 -12.33 -6.72 -3.60
CA THR A 44 -11.88 -7.65 -4.63
C THR A 44 -12.59 -9.00 -4.50
N PHE A 45 -12.58 -9.62 -3.32
CA PHE A 45 -13.27 -10.91 -3.13
C PHE A 45 -14.80 -10.78 -3.22
N GLN A 46 -15.38 -9.68 -2.78
CA GLN A 46 -16.81 -9.42 -3.00
C GLN A 46 -17.15 -9.32 -4.49
N SER A 47 -16.31 -8.64 -5.29
CA SER A 47 -16.49 -8.54 -6.75
C SER A 47 -16.41 -9.91 -7.42
N PHE A 48 -15.46 -10.76 -7.00
CA PHE A 48 -15.28 -12.10 -7.54
C PHE A 48 -16.48 -12.99 -7.20
N ASN A 49 -16.93 -12.93 -5.95
CA ASN A 49 -18.03 -13.73 -5.43
C ASN A 49 -19.42 -13.17 -5.73
N PHE A 50 -19.52 -12.01 -6.40
CA PHE A 50 -20.79 -11.35 -6.69
C PHE A 50 -21.69 -12.21 -7.59
N ARG A 51 -22.91 -12.47 -7.12
CA ARG A 51 -23.93 -13.28 -7.81
C ARG A 51 -24.92 -12.39 -8.57
N GLU A 52 -25.57 -12.94 -9.59
CA GLU A 52 -26.59 -12.20 -10.36
C GLU A 52 -26.07 -10.88 -10.97
N ARG A 53 -24.82 -10.86 -11.44
CA ARG A 53 -24.11 -9.66 -11.93
C ARG A 53 -24.88 -8.85 -12.98
N GLN A 54 -25.72 -9.50 -13.79
CA GLN A 54 -26.55 -8.80 -14.79
C GLN A 54 -27.81 -8.17 -14.18
N LYS A 55 -28.42 -8.81 -13.17
CA LYS A 55 -29.65 -8.31 -12.54
C LYS A 55 -29.37 -7.16 -11.58
N ALA A 56 -28.25 -7.23 -10.85
CA ALA A 56 -27.82 -6.23 -9.87
C ALA A 56 -26.58 -5.46 -10.37
N ARG A 57 -26.58 -5.12 -11.66
CA ARG A 57 -25.40 -4.58 -12.36
C ARG A 57 -24.80 -3.33 -11.71
N PRO A 58 -25.59 -2.32 -11.27
CA PRO A 58 -25.02 -1.11 -10.65
C PRO A 58 -24.19 -1.40 -9.39
N PHE A 59 -24.60 -2.38 -8.58
CA PHE A 59 -23.88 -2.76 -7.36
C PHE A 59 -22.61 -3.55 -7.67
N PHE A 60 -22.68 -4.45 -8.66
CA PHE A 60 -21.50 -5.17 -9.13
C PHE A 60 -20.45 -4.20 -9.69
N ASP A 61 -20.88 -3.25 -10.53
CA ASP A 61 -19.98 -2.25 -11.10
C ASP A 61 -19.37 -1.35 -10.02
N LEU A 62 -20.16 -0.92 -9.03
CA LEU A 62 -19.67 -0.12 -7.90
C LEU A 62 -18.57 -0.85 -7.11
N ILE A 63 -18.84 -2.08 -6.65
CA ILE A 63 -17.87 -2.85 -5.86
C ILE A 63 -16.61 -3.17 -6.69
N SER A 64 -16.79 -3.52 -7.97
CA SER A 64 -15.66 -3.83 -8.85
C SER A 64 -14.81 -2.59 -9.16
N ASN A 65 -15.43 -1.42 -9.22
CA ASN A 65 -14.73 -0.16 -9.45
C ASN A 65 -13.95 0.29 -8.22
N ILE A 66 -14.56 0.22 -7.03
CA ILE A 66 -13.87 0.51 -5.76
C ILE A 66 -12.69 -0.46 -5.57
N ALA A 67 -12.89 -1.77 -5.80
CA ALA A 67 -11.80 -2.74 -5.72
C ALA A 67 -10.60 -2.41 -6.63
N ALA A 68 -10.84 -1.79 -7.78
CA ALA A 68 -9.78 -1.32 -8.68
C ALA A 68 -9.10 -0.04 -8.16
N GLU A 69 -9.84 0.87 -7.54
CA GLU A 69 -9.31 2.09 -6.90
C GLU A 69 -8.40 1.75 -5.71
N GLU A 70 -8.79 0.79 -4.86
CA GLU A 70 -7.99 0.38 -3.70
C GLU A 70 -6.61 -0.17 -4.09
N PHE A 71 -6.45 -0.66 -5.33
CA PHE A 71 -5.14 -1.05 -5.85
C PHE A 71 -4.19 0.17 -5.96
N GLY A 72 -4.73 1.35 -6.30
CA GLY A 72 -3.98 2.60 -6.30
C GLY A 72 -3.70 3.12 -4.89
N HIS A 73 -4.62 2.90 -3.94
CA HIS A 73 -4.40 3.28 -2.54
C HIS A 73 -3.26 2.50 -1.89
N ILE A 74 -3.22 1.17 -2.06
CA ILE A 74 -2.10 0.37 -1.54
C ILE A 74 -0.75 0.80 -2.16
N GLU A 75 -0.73 1.15 -3.46
CA GLU A 75 0.48 1.65 -4.14
C GLU A 75 0.90 3.02 -3.58
N LEU A 76 -0.05 3.92 -3.35
CA LEU A 76 0.20 5.27 -2.83
C LEU A 76 0.69 5.24 -1.37
N VAL A 77 0.09 4.39 -0.52
CA VAL A 77 0.52 4.22 0.87
C VAL A 77 1.91 3.58 0.93
N ALA A 78 2.18 2.58 0.08
CA ALA A 78 3.52 1.98 -0.01
C ALA A 78 4.57 3.01 -0.47
N ALA A 79 4.24 3.84 -1.48
CA ALA A 79 5.11 4.93 -1.91
C ALA A 79 5.37 5.95 -0.77
N THR A 80 4.35 6.27 0.01
CA THR A 80 4.45 7.17 1.18
C THR A 80 5.39 6.59 2.24
N ILE A 81 5.25 5.32 2.58
CA ILE A 81 6.14 4.63 3.54
C ILE A 81 7.58 4.63 3.01
N ASN A 82 7.78 4.27 1.74
CA ASN A 82 9.11 4.26 1.14
C ASN A 82 9.75 5.65 1.14
N SER A 83 8.97 6.69 0.87
CA SER A 83 9.43 8.08 0.95
C SER A 83 9.86 8.48 2.36
N MET A 84 9.25 7.92 3.41
CA MET A 84 9.64 8.16 4.80
C MET A 84 10.86 7.34 5.24
N LEU A 85 11.24 6.30 4.49
CA LEU A 85 12.37 5.42 4.80
C LEU A 85 13.63 5.71 3.98
N THR A 86 13.49 6.48 2.90
CA THR A 86 14.59 6.76 1.95
C THR A 86 15.22 8.10 2.29
N ASP A 87 16.53 8.10 2.58
CA ASP A 87 17.32 9.35 2.64
C ASP A 87 17.69 9.74 1.20
N ASP A 88 17.55 11.00 0.81
CA ASP A 88 18.00 11.52 -0.49
C ASP A 88 19.48 11.19 -0.76
N LYS A 89 20.28 10.99 0.29
CA LYS A 89 21.69 10.57 0.20
C LYS A 89 21.90 9.09 -0.13
N SER A 90 20.88 8.25 0.01
CA SER A 90 20.96 6.79 -0.21
C SER A 90 20.77 6.36 -1.67
N ILE A 91 20.39 7.29 -2.56
CA ILE A 91 20.20 7.02 -4.00
C ILE A 91 21.53 7.04 -4.78
N LYS A 92 22.67 7.20 -4.10
CA LYS A 92 24.00 7.10 -4.70
C LYS A 92 24.66 5.78 -4.31
N ASP A 93 24.73 4.91 -5.33
CA ASP A 93 25.59 3.73 -5.48
C ASP A 93 25.24 2.48 -4.64
N GLU A 94 25.14 1.34 -5.35
CA GLU A 94 24.98 -0.04 -4.87
C GLU A 94 24.24 -0.25 -3.54
N VAL A 95 22.97 -0.68 -3.63
CA VAL A 95 22.22 -1.15 -2.44
C VAL A 95 22.84 -2.45 -1.94
N ASP A 96 23.81 -2.33 -1.03
CA ASP A 96 24.24 -3.44 -0.18
C ASP A 96 23.08 -3.81 0.74
N VAL A 97 22.59 -5.03 0.61
CA VAL A 97 21.50 -5.59 1.43
C VAL A 97 21.88 -5.56 2.92
N GLN A 98 23.18 -5.50 3.24
CA GLN A 98 23.68 -5.36 4.61
C GLN A 98 23.67 -3.92 5.16
N THR A 99 23.46 -2.89 4.33
CA THR A 99 23.31 -1.49 4.79
C THR A 99 21.95 -0.91 4.50
N SER A 100 21.00 -1.75 4.04
CA SER A 100 19.65 -1.32 3.73
C SER A 100 18.99 -0.67 4.96
N PRO A 101 18.22 0.43 4.80
CA PRO A 101 17.49 1.09 5.89
C PRO A 101 16.58 0.15 6.68
N LEU A 102 16.22 -0.99 6.09
CA LEU A 102 15.40 -2.04 6.70
C LEU A 102 16.18 -2.99 7.64
N LEU A 103 17.51 -2.98 7.64
CA LEU A 103 18.33 -3.87 8.48
C LEU A 103 18.10 -3.61 9.98
N GLY A 104 17.92 -2.35 10.37
CA GLY A 104 17.61 -1.95 11.75
C GLY A 104 16.21 -2.40 12.22
N LEU A 105 15.35 -2.82 11.29
CA LEU A 105 14.00 -3.28 11.58
C LEU A 105 13.91 -4.80 11.80
N ALA A 106 15.00 -5.55 11.57
CA ALA A 106 15.04 -7.00 11.73
C ALA A 106 14.72 -7.47 13.18
N ASN A 107 14.93 -6.61 14.16
CA ASN A 107 14.69 -6.88 15.59
C ASN A 107 13.53 -6.07 16.19
N VAL A 108 12.75 -5.35 15.37
CA VAL A 108 11.55 -4.67 15.88
C VAL A 108 10.52 -5.74 16.19
N PRO A 109 10.03 -5.85 17.44
CA PRO A 109 9.01 -6.83 17.79
C PRO A 109 7.81 -6.62 16.86
N GLY A 110 7.46 -7.66 16.11
CA GLY A 110 6.25 -7.70 15.31
C GLY A 110 5.05 -7.32 16.18
N ASN A 111 4.03 -6.74 15.54
CA ASN A 111 2.79 -6.38 16.21
C ASN A 111 2.29 -7.61 17.00
N PRO A 112 2.18 -7.58 18.34
CA PRO A 112 1.77 -8.75 19.12
C PRO A 112 0.35 -9.23 18.80
N HIS A 113 -0.39 -8.49 17.97
CA HIS A 113 -1.69 -8.88 17.44
C HIS A 113 -1.63 -9.55 16.05
N HIS A 114 -0.43 -9.75 15.47
CA HIS A 114 -0.18 -10.54 14.25
C HIS A 114 1.19 -11.20 14.26
#